data_AF-A0A078IPI6-F1
#
_entry.id   AF-A0A078IPI6-F1
#
_cell.length_a   1.000
_cell.length_b   1.000
_cell.length_c   1.000
_cell.angle_alpha   90.00
_cell.angle_beta   90.00
_cell.angle_gamma   90.00
#
_symmetry.space_group_name_H-M   'P 1'
#
loop_
_entity.id
_entity.type
_entity.pdbx_description
1 polymer ?
#
loop_
_entity_poly.entity_id
_entity_poly.type
_entity_poly.pdbx_seq_one_letter_code
_entity_poly.pdbx_strand_id
1 'polypeptide(L)'
;MGVDLRQVVAGILTITMFVMLGQMLHRDYFDANQVQGDAHDIEFHGSKVSLENGLVRSSEGNNGPWMEDSNDLKPCWSISESDEAVSSKGYVTFSLTNGPEYHVSQITDAVMVAKHLGATLVLPDIRGSKPGDEMNFEDIYNVDKLVKSLESVIKVVKKLPSHVSLRDIAIVKVPTRVAEDYIKEHISPIFKSKGNIRVTTYFPSVNLRKSSLDGGETDPVSCLAMFGSLELQPGVNELVEAMIQRLKKKSNGRFIAIDLRVEILEKKNCRETGAGGSKTCYNAQEIAVFLRKLGFDGDTTIYLTQPRWESSLNILKDIFPKTFTKEAIMPAEKKSKYLELENSEYENVIDFYISSRSDVFVPAIPGLFYANTVGKRIALGKPQVLVPAEISGTSGLSTDYISPYISKKNHLAYSCFC
;
A
#
# COMPACT_ATOMS: atom_id res chain seq x y z
N MET A 1 -32.86 2.28 -53.66
CA MET A 1 -31.72 2.85 -52.88
C MET A 1 -30.65 1.77 -52.80
N GLY A 2 -29.67 1.82 -53.71
CA GLY A 2 -28.55 0.87 -53.70
C GLY A 2 -27.50 1.36 -52.71
N VAL A 3 -27.13 0.53 -51.75
CA VAL A 3 -26.05 0.84 -50.81
C VAL A 3 -24.73 0.78 -51.58
N ASP A 4 -23.94 1.85 -51.52
CA ASP A 4 -22.64 1.92 -52.18
C ASP A 4 -21.71 0.86 -51.56
N LEU A 5 -21.31 -0.10 -52.40
CA LEU A 5 -20.47 -1.23 -52.01
C LEU A 5 -19.14 -0.75 -51.40
N ARG A 6 -18.66 0.44 -51.76
CA ARG A 6 -17.45 1.04 -51.18
C ARG A 6 -17.64 1.48 -49.74
N GLN A 7 -18.81 1.99 -49.36
CA GLN A 7 -19.11 2.34 -47.97
C GLN A 7 -19.26 1.09 -47.09
N VAL A 8 -19.82 0.00 -47.64
CA VAL A 8 -19.92 -1.29 -46.94
C VAL A 8 -18.53 -1.87 -46.69
N VAL A 9 -17.64 -1.83 -47.70
CA VAL A 9 -16.26 -2.33 -47.57
C VAL A 9 -15.46 -1.48 -46.58
N ALA A 10 -15.63 -0.15 -46.57
CA ALA A 10 -14.99 0.73 -45.60
C ALA A 10 -15.51 0.50 -44.16
N GLY A 11 -16.80 0.22 -43.99
CA GLY A 11 -17.39 -0.16 -42.71
C GLY A 11 -16.86 -1.50 -42.19
N ILE A 12 -16.71 -2.50 -43.08
CA ILE A 12 -16.15 -3.80 -42.70
C ILE A 12 -14.67 -3.67 -42.32
N LEU A 13 -13.87 -2.89 -43.08
CA LEU A 13 -12.44 -2.68 -42.79
C LEU A 13 -12.21 -1.95 -41.47
N THR A 14 -13.07 -0.99 -41.10
CA THR A 14 -12.96 -0.30 -39.82
C THR A 14 -13.33 -1.22 -38.66
N ILE A 15 -14.39 -2.02 -38.79
CA ILE A 15 -14.77 -3.01 -37.77
C ILE A 15 -13.69 -4.07 -37.61
N THR A 16 -13.10 -4.59 -38.69
CA THR A 16 -11.99 -5.56 -38.56
C THR A 16 -10.73 -4.95 -37.97
N MET A 17 -10.43 -3.67 -38.22
CA MET A 17 -9.33 -2.97 -37.55
C MET A 17 -9.58 -2.82 -36.04
N PHE A 18 -10.80 -2.49 -35.62
CA PHE A 18 -11.18 -2.42 -34.20
C PHE A 18 -11.23 -3.79 -33.52
N VAL A 19 -11.62 -4.85 -34.23
CA VAL A 19 -11.56 -6.23 -33.74
C VAL A 19 -10.11 -6.70 -33.61
N MET A 20 -9.22 -6.36 -34.56
CA MET A 20 -7.79 -6.67 -34.45
C MET A 20 -7.10 -5.85 -33.34
N LEU A 21 -7.45 -4.58 -33.14
CA LEU A 21 -6.99 -3.77 -31.99
C LEU A 21 -7.54 -4.29 -30.66
N GLY A 22 -8.80 -4.73 -30.63
CA GLY A 22 -9.40 -5.39 -29.48
C GLY A 22 -8.71 -6.71 -29.15
N GLN A 23 -8.31 -7.48 -30.16
CA GLN A 23 -7.55 -8.73 -29.98
C GLN A 23 -6.07 -8.49 -29.62
N MET A 24 -5.46 -7.37 -30.01
CA MET A 24 -4.10 -7.01 -29.57
C MET A 24 -4.07 -6.49 -28.12
N LEU A 25 -5.12 -5.80 -27.65
CA LEU A 25 -5.24 -5.36 -26.26
C LEU A 25 -5.61 -6.50 -25.29
N HIS A 26 -6.18 -7.60 -25.81
CA HIS A 26 -6.64 -8.74 -25.01
C HIS A 26 -5.64 -9.91 -24.95
N ARG A 27 -4.46 -9.80 -25.61
CA ARG A 27 -3.55 -10.94 -25.82
C ARG A 27 -2.16 -10.82 -25.20
N ASP A 28 -1.92 -9.78 -24.40
CA ASP A 28 -0.75 -9.70 -23.48
C ASP A 28 -1.15 -9.85 -22.01
N TYR A 29 -2.36 -10.30 -21.72
CA TYR A 29 -2.83 -10.58 -20.38
C TYR A 29 -3.53 -11.95 -20.38
N PHE A 30 -2.83 -12.94 -19.82
CA PHE A 30 -3.20 -14.36 -19.65
C PHE A 30 -3.04 -15.28 -20.87
N ASP A 31 -1.95 -16.05 -20.85
CA ASP A 31 -1.92 -17.38 -21.46
C ASP A 31 -1.37 -18.39 -20.45
N ALA A 32 -2.22 -19.31 -20.01
CA ALA A 32 -1.85 -20.54 -19.34
C ALA A 32 -2.98 -21.56 -19.57
N ASN A 33 -2.84 -22.27 -20.67
CA ASN A 33 -3.53 -23.49 -21.11
C ASN A 33 -4.40 -24.21 -20.07
N GLN A 34 -5.65 -24.44 -20.47
CA GLN A 34 -6.58 -25.40 -19.87
C GLN A 34 -6.07 -26.83 -20.06
N VAL A 35 -6.08 -27.61 -18.98
CA VAL A 35 -6.29 -29.06 -19.04
C VAL A 35 -7.45 -29.37 -18.12
N GLN A 36 -8.48 -29.97 -18.71
CA GLN A 36 -9.70 -30.43 -18.07
C GLN A 36 -9.39 -31.64 -17.19
N GLY A 37 -9.79 -31.62 -15.93
CA GLY A 37 -9.64 -32.71 -14.98
C GLY A 37 -10.71 -32.62 -13.90
N ASP A 38 -11.37 -33.75 -13.66
CA ASP A 38 -12.64 -33.90 -12.95
C ASP A 38 -12.67 -33.40 -11.50
N ALA A 39 -13.89 -33.03 -11.09
CA ALA A 39 -14.24 -32.74 -9.72
C ALA A 39 -14.01 -33.96 -8.82
N HIS A 40 -13.15 -33.81 -7.82
CA HIS A 40 -13.15 -34.65 -6.64
C HIS A 40 -13.34 -33.79 -5.40
N ASP A 41 -14.53 -33.93 -4.81
CA ASP A 41 -14.84 -33.52 -3.45
C ASP A 41 -13.85 -34.20 -2.50
N ILE A 42 -13.04 -33.42 -1.78
CA ILE A 42 -12.26 -33.92 -0.66
C ILE A 42 -12.91 -33.40 0.62
N GLU A 43 -13.74 -34.25 1.18
CA GLU A 43 -14.35 -34.13 2.50
C GLU A 43 -13.27 -34.41 3.55
N PHE A 44 -12.78 -33.39 4.26
CA PHE A 44 -11.83 -33.58 5.36
C PHE A 44 -12.58 -33.92 6.65
N HIS A 45 -12.64 -35.22 6.95
CA HIS A 45 -13.15 -35.74 8.22
C HIS A 45 -12.35 -35.16 9.40
N GLY A 46 -13.10 -34.63 10.37
CA GLY A 46 -12.59 -33.92 11.55
C GLY A 46 -11.46 -34.65 12.28
N SER A 47 -10.25 -34.11 12.17
CA SER A 47 -9.18 -34.36 13.12
C SER A 47 -9.21 -33.26 14.16
N LYS A 48 -9.60 -33.60 15.40
CA LYS A 48 -9.33 -32.77 16.57
C LYS A 48 -7.82 -32.61 16.70
N VAL A 49 -7.28 -31.51 16.20
CA VAL A 49 -5.87 -31.16 16.40
C VAL A 49 -5.73 -30.59 17.80
N SER A 50 -5.08 -31.33 18.70
CA SER A 50 -4.66 -30.82 20.01
C SER A 50 -3.53 -29.81 19.84
N LEU A 51 -3.87 -28.54 19.56
CA LEU A 51 -2.94 -27.38 19.54
C LEU A 51 -2.84 -26.74 20.95
N GLU A 52 -2.37 -27.48 21.95
CA GLU A 52 -2.21 -26.90 23.30
C GLU A 52 -0.90 -26.12 23.47
N ASN A 53 0.16 -26.37 22.67
CA ASN A 53 1.44 -25.67 22.79
C ASN A 53 1.93 -25.12 21.44
N GLY A 54 2.54 -23.92 21.44
CA GLY A 54 3.23 -23.35 20.28
C GLY A 54 4.36 -24.27 19.80
N LEU A 55 4.53 -24.41 18.49
CA LEU A 55 5.51 -25.31 17.88
C LEU A 55 6.87 -24.63 17.66
N VAL A 56 6.90 -23.30 17.72
CA VAL A 56 8.06 -22.47 17.41
C VAL A 56 8.68 -21.93 18.70
N ARG A 57 10.01 -21.93 18.78
CA ARG A 57 10.72 -21.38 19.94
C ARG A 57 10.77 -19.84 19.86
N SER A 58 10.43 -19.15 20.94
CA SER A 58 10.70 -17.72 21.10
C SER A 58 12.22 -17.49 21.22
N SER A 59 12.74 -16.44 20.58
CA SER A 59 14.09 -15.96 20.92
C SER A 59 14.07 -15.49 22.38
N GLU A 60 15.12 -15.78 23.14
CA GLU A 60 15.22 -15.55 24.59
C GLU A 60 14.57 -14.22 25.05
N GLY A 61 13.50 -14.32 25.83
CA GLY A 61 12.75 -13.18 26.37
C GLY A 61 11.48 -13.62 27.09
N ASN A 62 11.11 -12.94 28.17
CA ASN A 62 9.95 -13.27 29.02
C ASN A 62 8.59 -12.81 28.42
N ASN A 63 8.59 -12.34 27.17
CA ASN A 63 7.47 -11.62 26.54
C ASN A 63 6.61 -12.49 25.60
N GLY A 64 6.74 -13.82 25.62
CA GLY A 64 5.94 -14.73 24.78
C GLY A 64 6.27 -14.62 23.28
N PRO A 65 5.29 -14.71 22.34
CA PRO A 65 5.52 -14.60 20.89
C PRO A 65 5.76 -13.15 20.42
N TRP A 66 5.79 -12.20 21.34
CA TRP A 66 5.85 -10.79 21.03
C TRP A 66 7.28 -10.26 21.10
N MET A 67 7.68 -9.47 20.09
CA MET A 67 8.94 -8.73 20.14
C MET A 67 8.75 -7.39 20.84
N GLU A 68 9.82 -6.86 21.41
CA GLU A 68 9.87 -5.47 21.88
C GLU A 68 9.93 -4.52 20.68
N ASP A 69 9.35 -3.33 20.84
CA ASP A 69 9.55 -2.25 19.86
C ASP A 69 11.05 -1.92 19.81
N SER A 70 11.58 -1.67 18.61
CA SER A 70 12.96 -1.23 18.48
C SER A 70 13.07 0.25 18.84
N ASN A 71 14.26 0.71 19.24
CA ASN A 71 14.54 2.13 19.43
C ASN A 71 14.07 2.95 18.21
N ASP A 72 13.51 4.12 18.48
CA ASP A 72 13.09 5.08 17.45
C ASP A 72 14.26 5.36 16.50
N LEU A 73 14.08 5.02 15.22
CA LEU A 73 15.02 5.41 14.18
C LEU A 73 14.81 6.88 13.87
N LYS A 74 15.88 7.67 13.87
CA LYS A 74 15.81 9.09 13.55
C LYS A 74 15.82 9.28 12.03
N PRO A 75 15.06 10.23 11.51
CA PRO A 75 15.21 10.64 10.12
C PRO A 75 16.65 11.03 9.80
N CYS A 76 17.21 10.51 8.70
CA CYS A 76 18.53 10.94 8.20
C CYS A 76 18.48 12.32 7.54
N TRP A 77 17.28 12.83 7.21
CA TRP A 77 17.11 14.14 6.60
C TRP A 77 17.01 15.24 7.67
N SER A 78 17.74 16.33 7.47
CA SER A 78 17.60 17.54 8.27
C SER A 78 16.81 18.58 7.47
N ILE A 79 15.89 19.27 8.16
CA ILE A 79 15.19 20.43 7.58
C ILE A 79 16.17 21.60 7.76
N SER A 80 16.88 21.98 6.70
CA SER A 80 17.60 23.25 6.70
C SER A 80 16.61 24.38 6.44
N GLU A 81 16.53 25.36 7.33
CA GLU A 81 15.88 26.63 7.06
C GLU A 81 16.67 27.33 5.95
N SER A 82 16.12 27.29 4.73
CA SER A 82 16.67 27.99 3.58
C SER A 82 15.69 29.08 3.19
N ASP A 83 16.08 30.33 3.42
CA ASP A 83 15.31 31.55 3.11
C ASP A 83 15.36 31.98 1.63
N GLU A 84 15.84 31.13 0.72
CA GLU A 84 15.77 31.46 -0.70
C GLU A 84 14.40 31.13 -1.27
N ALA A 85 13.60 32.19 -1.44
CA ALA A 85 12.38 32.16 -2.23
C ALA A 85 12.72 31.70 -3.67
N VAL A 86 12.60 30.40 -3.92
CA VAL A 86 12.84 29.82 -5.23
C VAL A 86 11.85 30.44 -6.21
N SER A 87 12.37 31.31 -7.07
CA SER A 87 11.68 31.82 -8.25
C SER A 87 11.16 30.63 -9.07
N SER A 88 9.85 30.43 -9.06
CA SER A 88 9.22 29.26 -9.67
C SER A 88 9.05 29.46 -11.17
N LYS A 89 9.50 28.47 -11.96
CA LYS A 89 9.44 28.51 -13.44
C LYS A 89 8.12 27.96 -14.02
N GLY A 90 7.15 27.59 -13.17
CA GLY A 90 5.87 27.02 -13.57
C GLY A 90 5.27 26.06 -12.54
N TYR A 91 4.23 25.31 -12.90
CA TYR A 91 3.47 24.46 -11.98
C TYR A 91 3.56 22.97 -12.34
N VAL A 92 3.70 22.14 -11.31
CA VAL A 92 3.53 20.69 -11.37
C VAL A 92 2.22 20.33 -10.68
N THR A 93 1.33 19.68 -11.41
CA THR A 93 0.06 19.13 -10.89
C THR A 93 0.10 17.61 -10.94
N PHE A 94 -0.69 16.93 -10.12
CA PHE A 94 -0.83 15.48 -10.11
C PHE A 94 -2.13 15.08 -9.40
N SER A 95 -2.44 13.79 -9.38
CA SER A 95 -3.52 13.23 -8.56
C SER A 95 -3.03 12.03 -7.78
N LEU A 96 -3.65 11.82 -6.63
CA LEU A 96 -3.48 10.63 -5.82
C LEU A 96 -4.52 9.57 -6.23
N THR A 97 -4.09 8.33 -6.41
CA THR A 97 -4.97 7.25 -6.88
C THR A 97 -4.62 5.91 -6.22
N ASN A 98 -5.56 4.97 -6.24
CA ASN A 98 -5.39 3.54 -5.93
C ASN A 98 -5.12 3.16 -4.46
N GLY A 99 -5.15 4.09 -3.51
CA GLY A 99 -4.91 3.76 -2.11
C GLY A 99 -3.75 4.54 -1.47
N PRO A 100 -3.74 4.64 -0.12
CA PRO A 100 -2.68 5.31 0.64
C PRO A 100 -1.29 4.73 0.37
N GLU A 101 -1.15 3.44 0.06
CA GLU A 101 0.13 2.83 -0.28
C GLU A 101 0.72 3.36 -1.61
N TYR A 102 -0.12 3.83 -2.52
CA TYR A 102 0.29 4.48 -3.76
C TYR A 102 0.52 5.97 -3.55
N HIS A 103 -0.28 6.60 -2.68
CA HIS A 103 -0.19 8.03 -2.42
C HIS A 103 1.19 8.46 -1.93
N VAL A 104 1.80 7.65 -1.06
CA VAL A 104 3.15 7.86 -0.55
C VAL A 104 4.17 7.95 -1.71
N SER A 105 4.11 7.02 -2.66
CA SER A 105 5.01 7.01 -3.81
C SER A 105 4.70 8.16 -4.79
N GLN A 106 3.42 8.40 -5.10
CA GLN A 106 3.00 9.45 -6.03
C GLN A 106 3.42 10.85 -5.58
N ILE A 107 3.28 11.15 -4.28
CA ILE A 107 3.79 12.42 -3.72
C ILE A 107 5.29 12.50 -3.81
N THR A 108 5.99 11.41 -3.49
CA THR A 108 7.46 11.37 -3.58
C THR A 108 7.92 11.70 -5.00
N ASP A 109 7.34 11.06 -6.02
CA ASP A 109 7.69 11.29 -7.42
C ASP A 109 7.35 12.73 -7.88
N ALA A 110 6.18 13.25 -7.48
CA ALA A 110 5.77 14.61 -7.82
C ALA A 110 6.68 15.67 -7.16
N VAL A 111 7.08 15.47 -5.90
CA VAL A 111 8.04 16.32 -5.19
C VAL A 111 9.40 16.30 -5.87
N MET A 112 9.89 15.11 -6.24
CA MET A 112 11.18 14.97 -6.94
C MET A 112 11.16 15.68 -8.30
N VAL A 113 10.08 15.53 -9.07
CA VAL A 113 9.90 16.27 -10.34
C VAL A 113 9.87 17.78 -10.11
N ALA A 114 9.08 18.26 -9.15
CA ALA A 114 8.96 19.70 -8.87
C ALA A 114 10.30 20.32 -8.42
N LYS A 115 11.04 19.63 -7.54
CA LYS A 115 12.37 20.03 -7.06
C LYS A 115 13.34 20.24 -8.22
N HIS A 116 13.50 19.22 -9.07
CA HIS A 116 14.47 19.26 -10.17
C HIS A 116 14.12 20.26 -11.27
N LEU A 117 12.83 20.58 -11.43
CA LEU A 117 12.36 21.57 -12.41
C LEU A 117 12.36 23.01 -11.87
N GLY A 118 12.52 23.20 -10.54
CA GLY A 118 12.30 24.49 -9.89
C GLY A 118 10.83 24.96 -10.02
N ALA A 119 9.90 24.01 -10.00
CA ALA A 119 8.47 24.25 -10.19
C ALA A 119 7.73 24.34 -8.84
N THR A 120 6.60 25.05 -8.84
CA THR A 120 5.67 25.05 -7.71
C THR A 120 4.80 23.80 -7.79
N LEU A 121 4.71 23.05 -6.70
CA LEU A 121 3.82 21.89 -6.60
C LEU A 121 2.41 22.37 -6.23
N VAL A 122 1.40 21.92 -6.97
CA VAL A 122 0.00 22.15 -6.64
C VAL A 122 -0.52 20.96 -5.84
N LEU A 123 -1.27 21.21 -4.77
CA LEU A 123 -1.91 20.14 -4.01
C LEU A 123 -2.78 19.26 -4.92
N PRO A 124 -2.68 17.93 -4.78
CA PRO A 124 -3.44 17.02 -5.61
C PRO A 124 -4.89 16.93 -5.12
N ASP A 125 -5.75 16.45 -5.98
CA ASP A 125 -7.00 15.76 -5.63
C ASP A 125 -6.72 14.27 -5.40
N ILE A 126 -7.66 13.57 -4.77
CA ILE A 126 -7.64 12.12 -4.60
C ILE A 126 -8.74 11.51 -5.46
N ARG A 127 -8.38 10.60 -6.36
CA ARG A 127 -9.29 9.91 -7.27
C ARG A 127 -9.57 8.50 -6.77
N GLY A 128 -10.84 8.21 -6.54
CA GLY A 128 -11.30 6.89 -6.13
C GLY A 128 -11.29 5.88 -7.28
N SER A 129 -11.79 4.68 -6.97
CA SER A 129 -11.82 3.56 -7.91
C SER A 129 -12.87 3.71 -9.01
N LYS A 130 -13.94 4.49 -8.80
CA LYS A 130 -15.00 4.71 -9.80
C LYS A 130 -14.81 6.06 -10.51
N PRO A 131 -15.14 6.14 -11.80
CA PRO A 131 -15.14 7.42 -12.52
C PRO A 131 -16.04 8.45 -11.83
N GLY A 132 -15.49 9.61 -11.50
CA GLY A 132 -16.21 10.68 -10.79
C GLY A 132 -16.03 10.66 -9.27
N ASP A 133 -15.45 9.61 -8.69
CA ASP A 133 -15.06 9.60 -7.29
C ASP A 133 -13.84 10.52 -7.11
N GLU A 134 -14.07 11.71 -6.57
CA GLU A 134 -13.06 12.71 -6.31
C GLU A 134 -13.20 13.23 -4.88
N MET A 135 -12.09 13.26 -4.16
CA MET A 135 -11.97 13.83 -2.82
C MET A 135 -10.90 14.91 -2.82
N ASN A 136 -11.03 15.88 -1.92
CA ASN A 136 -9.99 16.86 -1.72
C ASN A 136 -8.85 16.22 -0.90
N PHE A 137 -7.63 16.72 -1.06
CA PHE A 137 -6.51 16.24 -0.25
C PHE A 137 -6.76 16.39 1.26
N GLU A 138 -7.34 17.52 1.66
CA GLU A 138 -7.67 17.84 3.06
C GLU A 138 -8.72 16.92 3.68
N ASP A 139 -9.47 16.18 2.88
CA ASP A 139 -10.44 15.20 3.39
C ASP A 139 -9.72 14.05 4.10
N ILE A 140 -8.50 13.71 3.69
CA ILE A 140 -7.70 12.60 4.23
C ILE A 140 -6.45 13.10 4.95
N TYR A 141 -5.72 14.04 4.36
CA TYR A 141 -4.37 14.41 4.77
C TYR A 141 -4.27 15.84 5.28
N ASN A 142 -3.33 16.06 6.19
CA ASN A 142 -3.07 17.37 6.77
C ASN A 142 -2.29 18.26 5.78
N VAL A 143 -2.98 19.25 5.20
CA VAL A 143 -2.39 20.22 4.26
C VAL A 143 -1.24 21.00 4.89
N ASP A 144 -1.42 21.51 6.10
CA ASP A 144 -0.42 22.36 6.74
C ASP A 144 0.84 21.57 7.06
N LYS A 145 0.69 20.29 7.43
CA LYS A 145 1.82 19.38 7.59
C LYS A 145 2.58 19.20 6.28
N LEU A 146 1.89 18.92 5.17
CA LEU A 146 2.53 18.72 3.87
C LEU A 146 3.31 19.97 3.43
N VAL A 147 2.68 21.15 3.51
CA VAL A 147 3.29 22.43 3.14
C VAL A 147 4.52 22.69 4.00
N LYS A 148 4.39 22.58 5.32
CA LYS A 148 5.50 22.82 6.26
C LYS A 148 6.64 21.83 6.05
N SER A 149 6.34 20.54 5.86
CA SER A 149 7.37 19.52 5.63
C SER A 149 8.18 19.76 4.35
N LEU A 150 7.64 20.47 3.36
CA LEU A 150 8.27 20.66 2.06
C LEU A 150 8.78 22.10 1.82
N GLU A 151 8.55 23.02 2.76
CA GLU A 151 8.78 24.46 2.55
C GLU A 151 10.23 24.82 2.21
N SER A 152 11.20 24.09 2.76
CA SER A 152 12.63 24.26 2.46
C SER A 152 13.10 23.59 1.16
N VAL A 153 12.21 22.83 0.50
CA VAL A 153 12.53 22.04 -0.69
C VAL A 153 11.84 22.62 -1.92
N ILE A 154 10.53 22.86 -1.83
CA ILE A 154 9.70 23.33 -2.93
C ILE A 154 8.56 24.20 -2.40
N LYS A 155 8.11 25.14 -3.24
CA LYS A 155 6.87 25.86 -2.97
C LYS A 155 5.67 24.96 -3.23
N VAL A 156 4.74 24.93 -2.29
CA VAL A 156 3.46 24.21 -2.41
C VAL A 156 2.30 25.21 -2.39
N VAL A 157 1.34 25.08 -3.31
CA VAL A 157 0.14 25.92 -3.36
C VAL A 157 -1.13 25.08 -3.36
N LYS A 158 -2.19 25.59 -2.72
CA LYS A 158 -3.46 24.85 -2.58
C LYS A 158 -4.22 24.65 -3.88
N LYS A 159 -4.19 25.63 -4.77
CA LYS A 159 -4.91 25.61 -6.04
C LYS A 159 -4.03 26.14 -7.15
N LEU A 160 -4.22 25.60 -8.34
CA LEU A 160 -3.62 26.13 -9.55
C LEU A 160 -4.14 27.57 -9.76
N PRO A 161 -3.27 28.56 -10.00
CA PRO A 161 -3.71 29.93 -10.25
C PRO A 161 -4.61 30.05 -11.48
N SER A 162 -5.59 30.95 -11.42
CA SER A 162 -6.60 31.12 -12.48
C SER A 162 -6.05 31.58 -13.84
N HIS A 163 -4.86 32.18 -13.87
CA HIS A 163 -4.18 32.56 -15.11
C HIS A 163 -3.55 31.37 -15.85
N VAL A 164 -3.42 30.21 -15.20
CA VAL A 164 -2.89 29.00 -15.83
C VAL A 164 -4.05 28.17 -16.39
N SER A 165 -4.08 28.04 -17.71
CA SER A 165 -5.09 27.25 -18.42
C SER A 165 -4.76 25.75 -18.34
N LEU A 166 -5.76 24.95 -17.92
CA LEU A 166 -5.64 23.48 -17.87
C LEU A 166 -5.36 22.86 -19.24
N ARG A 167 -5.76 23.52 -20.34
CA ARG A 167 -5.55 23.01 -21.71
C ARG A 167 -4.09 23.06 -22.14
N ASP A 168 -3.29 23.89 -21.49
CA ASP A 168 -1.89 24.12 -21.83
C ASP A 168 -0.93 23.28 -20.98
N ILE A 169 -1.48 22.45 -20.08
CA ILE A 169 -0.70 21.55 -19.22
C ILE A 169 -0.38 20.26 -19.96
N ALA A 170 0.90 19.97 -20.15
CA ALA A 170 1.33 18.70 -20.75
C ALA A 170 1.30 17.57 -19.72
N ILE A 171 0.68 16.44 -20.07
CA ILE A 171 0.69 15.23 -19.24
C ILE A 171 1.99 14.47 -19.47
N VAL A 172 2.71 14.17 -18.39
CA VAL A 172 3.93 13.36 -18.42
C VAL A 172 3.74 12.11 -17.54
N LYS A 173 4.28 10.99 -18.01
CA LYS A 173 4.31 9.74 -17.26
C LYS A 173 5.69 9.56 -16.64
N VAL A 174 5.73 9.23 -15.35
CA VAL A 174 6.99 8.97 -14.64
C VAL A 174 6.95 7.62 -13.94
N PRO A 175 8.05 6.85 -13.95
CA PRO A 175 8.13 5.63 -13.15
C PRO A 175 8.16 5.99 -11.67
N THR A 176 7.63 5.11 -10.82
CA THR A 176 7.82 5.26 -9.38
C THR A 176 9.28 5.19 -8.96
N ARG A 177 9.67 5.99 -7.97
CA ARG A 177 11.07 6.24 -7.59
C ARG A 177 11.84 6.84 -8.77
N VAL A 178 11.25 7.85 -9.38
CA VAL A 178 11.83 8.54 -10.53
C VAL A 178 13.24 9.04 -10.19
N ALA A 179 14.21 8.73 -11.05
CA ALA A 179 15.59 9.13 -10.90
C ALA A 179 15.84 10.52 -11.53
N GLU A 180 16.86 11.23 -11.04
CA GLU A 180 17.18 12.60 -11.49
C GLU A 180 17.52 12.66 -12.98
N ASP A 181 18.28 11.69 -13.47
CA ASP A 181 18.63 11.52 -14.87
C ASP A 181 17.39 11.40 -15.76
N TYR A 182 16.41 10.58 -15.35
CA TYR A 182 15.13 10.44 -16.03
C TYR A 182 14.38 11.78 -16.12
N ILE A 183 14.36 12.56 -15.04
CA ILE A 183 13.71 13.89 -15.02
C ILE A 183 14.45 14.84 -15.97
N LYS A 184 15.79 14.83 -15.96
CA LYS A 184 16.62 15.70 -16.78
C LYS A 184 16.47 15.40 -18.27
N GLU A 185 16.46 14.13 -18.64
CA GLU A 185 16.44 13.66 -20.03
C GLU A 185 15.04 13.71 -20.64
N HIS A 186 14.01 13.29 -19.90
CA HIS A 186 12.67 13.10 -20.47
C HIS A 186 11.66 14.18 -20.07
N ILE A 187 11.77 14.77 -18.88
CA ILE A 187 10.73 15.67 -18.35
C ILE A 187 11.12 17.14 -18.51
N SER A 188 12.39 17.48 -18.26
CA SER A 188 12.89 18.85 -18.32
C SER A 188 12.71 19.53 -19.69
N PRO A 189 12.91 18.84 -20.84
CA PRO A 189 12.67 19.44 -22.15
C PRO A 189 11.19 19.82 -22.36
N ILE A 190 10.28 18.95 -21.91
CA ILE A 190 8.83 19.18 -22.00
C ILE A 190 8.43 20.37 -21.12
N PHE A 191 8.94 20.41 -19.88
CA PHE A 191 8.67 21.49 -18.94
C PHE A 191 9.18 22.84 -19.46
N LYS A 192 10.38 22.91 -20.02
CA LYS A 192 10.93 24.15 -20.62
C LYS A 192 10.07 24.67 -21.78
N SER A 193 9.46 23.77 -22.56
CA SER A 193 8.60 24.13 -23.69
C SER A 193 7.19 24.54 -23.27
N LYS A 194 6.63 23.89 -22.23
CA LYS A 194 5.21 24.01 -21.86
C LYS A 194 4.96 24.86 -20.62
N GLY A 195 5.97 25.04 -19.77
CA GLY A 195 5.89 25.75 -18.48
C GLY A 195 5.14 25.00 -17.39
N ASN A 196 4.06 24.29 -17.71
CA ASN A 196 3.24 23.58 -16.74
C ASN A 196 3.03 22.12 -17.15
N ILE A 197 3.13 21.21 -16.19
CA ILE A 197 2.98 19.78 -16.44
C ILE A 197 2.08 19.10 -15.42
N ARG A 198 1.46 18.00 -15.84
CA ARG A 198 0.72 17.08 -14.99
C ARG A 198 1.44 15.76 -14.93
N VAL A 199 1.91 15.39 -13.76
CA VAL A 199 2.64 14.15 -13.50
C VAL A 199 1.63 13.02 -13.26
N THR A 200 1.88 11.89 -13.92
CA THR A 200 1.16 10.64 -13.70
C THR A 200 2.17 9.53 -13.42
N THR A 201 2.12 8.95 -12.23
CA THR A 201 3.05 7.89 -11.83
C THR A 201 2.56 6.53 -12.30
N TYR A 202 3.46 5.73 -12.88
CA TYR A 202 3.21 4.30 -13.11
C TYR A 202 4.18 3.44 -12.30
N PHE A 203 3.75 2.22 -11.98
CA PHE A 203 4.45 1.32 -11.06
C PHE A 203 4.97 0.10 -11.83
N PRO A 204 6.18 0.17 -12.41
CA PRO A 204 6.78 -0.95 -13.15
C PRO A 204 7.11 -2.14 -12.25
N SER A 205 7.28 -1.90 -10.95
CA SER A 205 7.51 -2.94 -9.93
C SER A 205 6.86 -2.53 -8.61
N VAL A 206 6.40 -3.53 -7.86
CA VAL A 206 5.84 -3.38 -6.51
C VAL A 206 6.89 -3.58 -5.41
N ASN A 207 8.16 -3.71 -5.78
CA ASN A 207 9.25 -4.01 -4.88
C ASN A 207 9.92 -2.72 -4.36
N LEU A 208 9.96 -2.55 -3.03
CA LEU A 208 10.60 -1.44 -2.32
C LEU A 208 11.93 -1.83 -1.69
N ARG A 209 12.63 -2.82 -2.25
CA ARG A 209 13.99 -3.15 -1.84
C ARG A 209 14.95 -2.00 -2.16
N LYS A 210 15.90 -1.77 -1.26
CA LYS A 210 17.06 -0.92 -1.52
C LYS A 210 17.81 -1.47 -2.75
N SER A 211 18.10 -0.61 -3.72
CA SER A 211 18.93 -0.99 -4.88
C SER A 211 20.34 -1.31 -4.36
N SER A 212 20.86 -2.49 -4.71
CA SER A 212 22.25 -2.88 -4.45
C SER A 212 23.20 -2.45 -5.56
N LEU A 213 22.68 -1.90 -6.65
CA LEU A 213 23.44 -1.59 -7.87
C LEU A 213 23.93 -0.14 -7.92
N ASP A 214 23.30 0.76 -7.16
CA ASP A 214 23.78 2.12 -7.00
C ASP A 214 24.30 2.25 -5.58
N GLY A 215 25.60 2.45 -5.41
CA GLY A 215 26.17 2.98 -4.17
C GLY A 215 25.68 4.40 -3.82
N GLY A 216 24.53 4.83 -4.38
CA GLY A 216 23.90 6.11 -4.17
C GLY A 216 23.19 6.15 -2.84
N GLU A 217 23.60 7.11 -2.02
CA GLU A 217 22.81 7.58 -0.89
C GLU A 217 21.39 7.90 -1.38
N THR A 218 20.38 7.48 -0.62
CA THR A 218 19.00 7.83 -0.95
C THR A 218 18.82 9.32 -0.78
N ASP A 219 18.30 9.99 -1.81
CA ASP A 219 18.09 11.44 -1.78
C ASP A 219 17.27 11.83 -0.52
N PRO A 220 17.78 12.72 0.36
CA PRO A 220 17.10 13.09 1.59
C PRO A 220 15.70 13.70 1.38
N VAL A 221 15.47 14.36 0.23
CA VAL A 221 14.16 14.89 -0.13
C VAL A 221 13.20 13.77 -0.49
N SER A 222 13.67 12.74 -1.20
CA SER A 222 12.86 11.54 -1.46
C SER A 222 12.42 10.89 -0.14
N CYS A 223 13.34 10.76 0.83
CA CYS A 223 13.02 10.24 2.16
C CYS A 223 12.02 11.12 2.92
N LEU A 224 12.23 12.44 2.93
CA LEU A 224 11.32 13.42 3.53
C LEU A 224 9.92 13.36 2.89
N ALA A 225 9.84 13.33 1.57
CA ALA A 225 8.57 13.22 0.85
C ALA A 225 7.86 11.90 1.16
N MET A 226 8.59 10.78 1.15
CA MET A 226 8.02 9.45 1.35
C MET A 226 7.56 9.21 2.79
N PHE A 227 8.33 9.64 3.80
CA PHE A 227 8.07 9.26 5.19
C PHE A 227 7.67 10.43 6.10
N GLY A 228 8.02 11.67 5.75
CA GLY A 228 7.82 12.86 6.58
C GLY A 228 6.75 13.86 6.11
N SER A 229 6.21 13.70 4.90
CA SER A 229 5.32 14.70 4.29
C SER A 229 3.82 14.40 4.47
N LEU A 230 3.44 13.12 4.57
CA LEU A 230 2.04 12.69 4.66
C LEU A 230 1.64 12.31 6.09
N GLU A 231 0.76 13.11 6.67
CA GLU A 231 0.05 12.81 7.91
C GLU A 231 -1.47 12.92 7.71
N LEU A 232 -2.22 12.14 8.48
CA LEU A 232 -3.68 12.22 8.48
C LEU A 232 -4.14 13.59 8.98
N GLN A 233 -5.21 14.11 8.38
CA GLN A 233 -5.91 15.26 8.95
C GLN A 233 -6.51 14.89 10.32
N PRO A 234 -6.65 15.86 11.26
CA PRO A 234 -6.97 15.57 12.65
C PRO A 234 -8.19 14.66 12.85
N GLY A 235 -9.29 14.90 12.14
CA GLY A 235 -10.52 14.13 12.33
C GLY A 235 -10.41 12.65 11.89
N VAL A 236 -9.59 12.35 10.88
CA VAL A 236 -9.31 10.97 10.45
C VAL A 236 -8.32 10.32 11.40
N ASN A 237 -7.31 11.05 11.86
CA ASN A 237 -6.36 10.55 12.85
C ASN A 237 -7.04 10.20 14.18
N GLU A 238 -7.92 11.05 14.69
CA GLU A 238 -8.72 10.79 15.89
C GLU A 238 -9.55 9.52 15.78
N LEU A 239 -10.15 9.27 14.61
CA LEU A 239 -10.87 8.04 14.34
C LEU A 239 -9.94 6.81 14.42
N VAL A 240 -8.81 6.84 13.72
CA VAL A 240 -7.82 5.76 13.72
C VAL A 240 -7.30 5.49 15.14
N GLU A 241 -6.97 6.53 15.89
CA GLU A 241 -6.53 6.40 17.27
C GLU A 241 -7.62 5.82 18.17
N ALA A 242 -8.87 6.28 18.04
CA ALA A 242 -9.98 5.71 18.80
C ALA A 242 -10.19 4.21 18.49
N MET A 243 -10.03 3.81 17.23
CA MET A 243 -10.10 2.41 16.78
C MET A 243 -8.95 1.58 17.37
N ILE A 244 -7.71 2.08 17.34
CA ILE A 244 -6.54 1.43 17.96
C ILE A 244 -6.73 1.29 19.47
N GLN A 245 -7.18 2.33 20.16
CA GLN A 245 -7.42 2.28 21.61
C GLN A 245 -8.49 1.26 21.97
N ARG A 246 -9.53 1.12 21.15
CA ARG A 246 -10.54 0.07 21.34
C ARG A 246 -9.95 -1.33 21.18
N LEU A 247 -9.12 -1.57 20.16
CA LEU A 247 -8.42 -2.84 19.97
C LEU A 247 -7.50 -3.15 21.16
N LYS A 248 -6.67 -2.19 21.57
CA LYS A 248 -5.76 -2.34 22.70
C LYS A 248 -6.47 -2.60 24.03
N LYS A 249 -7.70 -2.15 24.22
CA LYS A 249 -8.53 -2.45 25.41
C LYS A 249 -9.10 -3.87 25.41
N LYS A 250 -9.10 -4.59 24.28
CA LYS A 250 -9.63 -5.97 24.20
C LYS A 250 -8.63 -7.01 24.72
N SER A 251 -7.35 -6.70 24.72
CA SER A 251 -6.24 -7.52 25.21
C SER A 251 -5.38 -6.68 26.16
N ASN A 252 -4.29 -7.24 26.70
CA ASN A 252 -3.33 -6.54 27.56
C ASN A 252 -2.51 -5.46 26.82
N GLY A 253 -3.16 -4.58 26.04
CA GLY A 253 -2.55 -3.44 25.35
C GLY A 253 -1.97 -3.72 23.97
N ARG A 254 -2.06 -4.97 23.46
CA ARG A 254 -1.40 -5.39 22.20
C ARG A 254 -2.35 -6.06 21.20
N PHE A 255 -2.16 -5.85 19.91
CA PHE A 255 -2.98 -6.49 18.88
C PHE A 255 -2.21 -6.78 17.59
N ILE A 256 -2.71 -7.75 16.82
CA ILE A 256 -2.21 -8.11 15.51
C ILE A 256 -3.12 -7.47 14.44
N ALA A 257 -2.53 -6.85 13.42
CA ALA A 257 -3.24 -6.49 12.20
C ALA A 257 -2.91 -7.50 11.09
N ILE A 258 -3.94 -8.06 10.46
CA ILE A 258 -3.81 -9.02 9.36
C ILE A 258 -4.35 -8.37 8.09
N ASP A 259 -3.49 -8.22 7.08
CA ASP A 259 -3.91 -7.82 5.74
C ASP A 259 -4.46 -9.03 4.98
N LEU A 260 -5.78 -9.29 5.11
CA LEU A 260 -6.43 -10.49 4.59
C LEU A 260 -7.19 -10.28 3.27
N ARG A 261 -7.62 -9.05 2.93
CA ARG A 261 -8.30 -8.66 1.67
C ARG A 261 -8.94 -9.81 0.88
N VAL A 262 -10.01 -10.39 1.43
CA VAL A 262 -10.66 -11.64 0.95
C VAL A 262 -11.01 -11.56 -0.53
N GLU A 263 -11.59 -10.45 -0.98
CA GLU A 263 -11.93 -10.23 -2.40
C GLU A 263 -10.73 -10.39 -3.35
N ILE A 264 -9.53 -9.99 -2.91
CA ILE A 264 -8.30 -10.11 -3.72
C ILE A 264 -7.83 -11.57 -3.71
N LEU A 265 -7.92 -12.25 -2.58
CA LEU A 265 -7.56 -13.66 -2.45
C LEU A 265 -8.41 -14.56 -3.35
N GLU A 266 -9.73 -14.33 -3.37
CA GLU A 266 -10.67 -15.07 -4.22
C GLU A 266 -10.37 -14.86 -5.71
N LYS A 267 -10.03 -13.62 -6.11
CA LYS A 267 -9.68 -13.30 -7.50
C LYS A 267 -8.32 -13.85 -7.93
N LYS A 268 -7.36 -14.01 -7.01
CA LYS A 268 -5.95 -14.29 -7.35
C LYS A 268 -5.60 -15.76 -7.56
N ASN A 269 -6.51 -16.72 -7.40
CA ASN A 269 -6.21 -18.16 -7.49
C ASN A 269 -4.89 -18.50 -6.77
N CYS A 270 -4.90 -18.54 -5.44
CA CYS A 270 -3.71 -18.80 -4.62
C CYS A 270 -3.05 -20.15 -4.96
N ARG A 271 -2.20 -20.17 -5.99
CA ARG A 271 -1.47 -21.34 -6.46
C ARG A 271 -0.14 -21.44 -5.73
N GLU A 272 0.22 -22.67 -5.37
CA GLU A 272 1.58 -23.02 -5.02
C GLU A 272 2.46 -22.88 -6.27
N THR A 273 3.51 -22.06 -6.20
CA THR A 273 4.52 -22.04 -7.25
C THR A 273 5.56 -23.11 -6.95
N GLY A 274 5.85 -23.97 -7.93
CA GLY A 274 6.64 -25.19 -7.77
C GLY A 274 8.11 -25.01 -7.37
N ALA A 275 8.73 -26.18 -7.06
CA ALA A 275 10.10 -26.42 -6.56
C ALA A 275 10.52 -25.60 -5.32
N GLY A 276 9.74 -25.74 -4.23
CA GLY A 276 10.09 -25.19 -2.92
C GLY A 276 8.90 -24.92 -1.97
N GLY A 277 7.66 -25.12 -2.42
CA GLY A 277 6.47 -24.99 -1.56
C GLY A 277 6.13 -23.56 -1.12
N SER A 278 6.72 -22.52 -1.75
CA SER A 278 6.41 -21.13 -1.38
C SER A 278 5.07 -20.72 -1.99
N LYS A 279 4.05 -20.66 -1.14
CA LYS A 279 2.73 -20.13 -1.47
C LYS A 279 2.77 -18.60 -1.56
N THR A 280 2.05 -18.04 -2.53
CA THR A 280 2.04 -16.58 -2.78
C THR A 280 0.90 -15.85 -2.08
N CYS A 281 -0.06 -16.58 -1.50
CA CYS A 281 -1.11 -15.99 -0.68
C CYS A 281 -1.73 -17.00 0.29
N TYR A 282 -2.24 -16.51 1.42
CA TYR A 282 -2.72 -17.34 2.53
C TYR A 282 -4.16 -16.99 2.90
N ASN A 283 -5.00 -18.00 3.09
CA ASN A 283 -6.39 -17.79 3.51
C ASN A 283 -6.51 -17.63 5.05
N ALA A 284 -7.72 -17.33 5.52
CA ALA A 284 -8.03 -17.15 6.93
C ALA A 284 -7.57 -18.33 7.81
N GLN A 285 -7.85 -19.56 7.39
CA GLN A 285 -7.50 -20.78 8.13
C GLN A 285 -5.99 -20.95 8.24
N GLU A 286 -5.25 -20.75 7.16
CA GLU A 286 -3.79 -20.89 7.14
C GLU A 286 -3.12 -19.88 8.06
N ILE A 287 -3.57 -18.63 8.03
CA ILE A 287 -3.05 -17.59 8.93
C ILE A 287 -3.39 -17.90 10.39
N ALA A 288 -4.61 -18.39 10.66
CA ALA A 288 -5.01 -18.76 12.02
C ALA A 288 -4.12 -19.87 12.59
N VAL A 289 -3.88 -20.92 11.80
CA VAL A 289 -3.00 -22.04 12.17
C VAL A 289 -1.55 -21.55 12.33
N PHE A 290 -1.07 -20.72 11.42
CA PHE A 290 0.27 -20.12 11.49
C PHE A 290 0.48 -19.36 12.80
N LEU A 291 -0.44 -18.47 13.18
CA LEU A 291 -0.36 -17.71 14.42
C LEU A 291 -0.41 -18.61 15.67
N ARG A 292 -1.29 -19.61 15.69
CA ARG A 292 -1.32 -20.59 16.79
C ARG A 292 0.00 -21.35 16.93
N LYS A 293 0.58 -21.79 15.82
CA LYS A 293 1.86 -22.51 15.81
C LYS A 293 3.03 -21.62 16.27
N LEU A 294 2.95 -20.32 16.07
CA LEU A 294 3.92 -19.34 16.61
C LEU A 294 3.75 -19.07 18.12
N GLY A 295 2.70 -19.58 18.75
CA GLY A 295 2.46 -19.41 20.18
C GLY A 295 1.55 -18.25 20.55
N PHE A 296 0.86 -17.61 19.59
CA PHE A 296 -0.25 -16.72 19.91
C PHE A 296 -1.44 -17.52 20.45
N ASP A 297 -2.02 -17.08 21.56
CA ASP A 297 -3.14 -17.76 22.21
C ASP A 297 -4.50 -17.15 21.83
N GLY A 298 -5.59 -17.77 22.29
CA GLY A 298 -6.95 -17.31 21.98
C GLY A 298 -7.33 -15.95 22.60
N ASP A 299 -6.53 -15.43 23.54
CA ASP A 299 -6.74 -14.10 24.13
C ASP A 299 -6.17 -12.97 23.26
N THR A 300 -5.43 -13.32 22.20
CA THR A 300 -4.85 -12.38 21.23
C THR A 300 -5.94 -11.60 20.49
N THR A 301 -5.86 -10.27 20.55
CA THR A 301 -6.73 -9.38 19.75
C THR A 301 -6.23 -9.30 18.31
N ILE A 302 -7.13 -9.49 17.35
CA ILE A 302 -6.85 -9.43 15.92
C ILE A 302 -7.74 -8.38 15.25
N TYR A 303 -7.11 -7.54 14.43
CA TYR A 303 -7.77 -6.65 13.48
C TYR A 303 -7.58 -7.20 12.06
N LEU A 304 -8.68 -7.33 11.32
CA LEU A 304 -8.67 -7.73 9.91
C LEU A 304 -8.88 -6.50 9.02
N THR A 305 -8.13 -6.39 7.92
CA THR A 305 -8.36 -5.37 6.86
C THR A 305 -9.61 -5.69 6.03
N GLN A 306 -10.74 -5.81 6.71
CA GLN A 306 -12.03 -6.18 6.16
C GLN A 306 -13.10 -5.18 6.63
N PRO A 307 -13.95 -4.67 5.72
CA PRO A 307 -15.04 -3.75 6.10
C PRO A 307 -15.99 -4.41 7.10
N ARG A 308 -16.50 -5.57 6.72
CA ARG A 308 -17.56 -6.30 7.42
C ARG A 308 -17.15 -7.75 7.65
N TRP A 309 -17.94 -8.44 8.47
CA TRP A 309 -17.69 -9.85 8.76
C TRP A 309 -18.23 -10.75 7.64
N GLU A 310 -17.46 -11.79 7.31
CA GLU A 310 -17.84 -12.81 6.34
C GLU A 310 -17.69 -14.21 6.96
N SER A 311 -18.50 -15.18 6.50
CA SER A 311 -18.47 -16.55 7.05
C SER A 311 -17.14 -17.27 6.81
N SER A 312 -16.41 -16.89 5.75
CA SER A 312 -15.05 -17.36 5.45
C SER A 312 -14.05 -17.06 6.58
N LEU A 313 -14.36 -16.10 7.45
CA LEU A 313 -13.52 -15.67 8.57
C LEU A 313 -13.83 -16.40 9.88
N ASN A 314 -14.86 -17.25 9.92
CA ASN A 314 -15.31 -17.91 11.16
C ASN A 314 -14.20 -18.71 11.83
N ILE A 315 -13.38 -19.42 11.05
CA ILE A 315 -12.24 -20.19 11.58
C ILE A 315 -11.22 -19.33 12.34
N LEU A 316 -10.96 -18.10 11.88
CA LEU A 316 -10.11 -17.15 12.60
C LEU A 316 -10.73 -16.77 13.94
N LYS A 317 -12.05 -16.57 13.99
CA LYS A 317 -12.77 -16.21 15.21
C LYS A 317 -12.88 -17.38 16.18
N ASP A 318 -13.04 -18.60 15.70
CA ASP A 318 -13.10 -19.80 16.54
C ASP A 318 -11.77 -20.01 17.28
N ILE A 319 -10.65 -19.73 16.60
CA ILE A 319 -9.29 -19.84 17.16
C ILE A 319 -8.92 -18.60 17.99
N PHE A 320 -9.31 -17.40 17.53
CA PHE A 320 -9.05 -16.11 18.16
C PHE A 320 -10.37 -15.34 18.32
N PRO A 321 -11.15 -15.57 19.40
CA PRO A 321 -12.46 -14.97 19.60
C PRO A 321 -12.50 -13.43 19.58
N LYS A 322 -11.36 -12.79 19.88
CA LYS A 322 -11.17 -11.33 19.83
C LYS A 322 -10.71 -10.84 18.45
N THR A 323 -11.32 -11.39 17.39
CA THR A 323 -11.08 -10.96 16.01
C THR A 323 -12.15 -9.96 15.57
N PHE A 324 -11.70 -8.84 15.00
CA PHE A 324 -12.55 -7.71 14.67
C PHE A 324 -12.31 -7.16 13.26
N THR A 325 -13.38 -6.69 12.63
CA THR A 325 -13.40 -5.95 11.36
C THR A 325 -13.53 -4.44 11.61
N LYS A 326 -13.38 -3.63 10.55
CA LYS A 326 -13.59 -2.17 10.63
C LYS A 326 -14.94 -1.80 11.24
N GLU A 327 -16.03 -2.39 10.75
CA GLU A 327 -17.38 -2.13 11.23
C GLU A 327 -17.54 -2.46 12.72
N ALA A 328 -16.90 -3.52 13.21
CA ALA A 328 -17.05 -3.95 14.60
C ALA A 328 -16.40 -2.98 15.60
N ILE A 329 -15.34 -2.28 15.19
CA ILE A 329 -14.53 -1.46 16.12
C ILE A 329 -14.68 0.04 15.89
N MET A 330 -15.19 0.46 14.73
CA MET A 330 -15.49 1.86 14.43
C MET A 330 -16.60 2.42 15.35
N PRO A 331 -16.46 3.66 15.88
CA PRO A 331 -17.55 4.35 16.59
C PRO A 331 -18.81 4.46 15.73
N ALA A 332 -19.98 4.18 16.31
CA ALA A 332 -21.24 4.07 15.56
C ALA A 332 -21.57 5.37 14.81
N GLU A 333 -21.33 6.50 15.45
CA GLU A 333 -21.51 7.85 14.93
C GLU A 333 -20.55 8.23 13.79
N LYS A 334 -19.49 7.44 13.57
CA LYS A 334 -18.52 7.65 12.48
C LYS A 334 -18.80 6.75 11.27
N LYS A 335 -19.58 5.67 11.43
CA LYS A 335 -19.79 4.66 10.37
C LYS A 335 -20.39 5.25 9.10
N SER A 336 -21.33 6.19 9.22
CA SER A 336 -21.98 6.78 8.04
C SER A 336 -21.00 7.47 7.11
N LYS A 337 -20.06 8.23 7.69
CA LYS A 337 -19.05 8.94 6.91
C LYS A 337 -17.98 8.02 6.31
N TYR A 338 -17.57 6.98 7.04
CA TYR A 338 -16.33 6.24 6.73
C TYR A 338 -16.54 4.80 6.25
N LEU A 339 -17.76 4.24 6.29
CA LEU A 339 -18.07 2.86 5.91
C LEU A 339 -19.34 2.67 5.04
N GLU A 340 -20.17 3.70 4.85
CA GLU A 340 -21.40 3.54 4.03
C GLU A 340 -21.08 3.37 2.54
N LEU A 341 -20.06 4.06 2.04
CA LEU A 341 -19.61 3.90 0.66
C LEU A 341 -18.58 2.77 0.61
N GLU A 342 -19.02 1.61 0.12
CA GLU A 342 -18.14 0.47 -0.13
C GLU A 342 -16.98 0.88 -1.04
N ASN A 343 -15.77 0.44 -0.68
CA ASN A 343 -14.53 0.76 -1.37
C ASN A 343 -14.18 2.26 -1.37
N SER A 344 -14.63 2.99 -0.33
CA SER A 344 -14.19 4.37 -0.14
C SER A 344 -12.69 4.43 0.19
N GLU A 345 -12.05 5.52 -0.22
CA GLU A 345 -10.62 5.73 0.05
C GLU A 345 -10.32 5.75 1.55
N TYR A 346 -11.29 6.18 2.37
CA TYR A 346 -11.18 6.16 3.83
C TYR A 346 -10.94 4.77 4.41
N GLU A 347 -11.57 3.75 3.83
CA GLU A 347 -11.39 2.37 4.29
C GLU A 347 -9.94 1.91 4.16
N ASN A 348 -9.34 2.17 2.99
CA ASN A 348 -7.95 1.82 2.71
C ASN A 348 -7.00 2.60 3.61
N VAL A 349 -7.28 3.89 3.83
CA VAL A 349 -6.53 4.76 4.73
C VAL A 349 -6.56 4.22 6.17
N ILE A 350 -7.73 3.87 6.69
CA ILE A 350 -7.86 3.30 8.04
C ILE A 350 -7.05 2.01 8.15
N ASP A 351 -7.19 1.10 7.19
CA ASP A 351 -6.47 -0.18 7.18
C ASP A 351 -4.95 0.03 7.16
N PHE A 352 -4.45 0.92 6.30
CA PHE A 352 -3.01 1.22 6.20
C PHE A 352 -2.44 1.77 7.51
N TYR A 353 -3.14 2.73 8.12
CA TYR A 353 -2.65 3.41 9.33
C TYR A 353 -2.84 2.61 10.62
N ILE A 354 -3.86 1.74 10.72
CA ILE A 354 -3.98 0.77 11.82
C ILE A 354 -2.90 -0.31 11.69
N SER A 355 -2.70 -0.87 10.48
CA SER A 355 -1.67 -1.89 10.22
C SER A 355 -0.25 -1.37 10.46
N SER A 356 -0.01 -0.09 10.16
CA SER A 356 1.29 0.55 10.43
C SER A 356 1.56 0.77 11.92
N ARG A 357 0.53 0.79 12.77
CA ARG A 357 0.64 1.06 14.21
C ARG A 357 0.40 -0.16 15.11
N SER A 358 0.00 -1.30 14.55
CA SER A 358 -0.20 -2.55 15.30
C SER A 358 1.10 -3.07 15.90
N ASP A 359 1.01 -3.90 16.94
CA ASP A 359 2.17 -4.56 17.53
C ASP A 359 2.79 -5.54 16.54
N VAL A 360 1.94 -6.35 15.89
CA VAL A 360 2.34 -7.30 14.85
C VAL A 360 1.57 -6.99 13.58
N PHE A 361 2.24 -7.03 12.43
CA PHE A 361 1.59 -6.98 11.12
C PHE A 361 1.80 -8.29 10.37
N VAL A 362 0.75 -8.82 9.77
CA VAL A 362 0.75 -10.10 9.03
C VAL A 362 0.14 -9.89 7.64
N PRO A 363 0.92 -9.91 6.56
CA PRO A 363 0.39 -9.82 5.20
C PRO A 363 -0.05 -11.20 4.69
N ALA A 364 -1.32 -11.35 4.30
CA ALA A 364 -1.79 -12.55 3.61
C ALA A 364 -1.28 -12.64 2.17
N ILE A 365 -0.95 -11.49 1.56
CA ILE A 365 -0.48 -11.38 0.19
C ILE A 365 0.73 -10.44 0.07
N PRO A 366 1.67 -10.71 -0.85
CA PRO A 366 2.68 -9.74 -1.23
C PRO A 366 2.05 -8.62 -2.08
N GLY A 367 2.67 -7.44 -2.06
CA GLY A 367 2.26 -6.30 -2.88
C GLY A 367 2.67 -4.96 -2.28
N LEU A 368 2.18 -3.87 -2.88
CA LEU A 368 2.50 -2.51 -2.46
C LEU A 368 1.98 -2.18 -1.06
N PHE A 369 0.79 -2.66 -0.69
CA PHE A 369 0.26 -2.45 0.66
C PHE A 369 1.20 -3.04 1.72
N TYR A 370 1.64 -4.29 1.53
CA TYR A 370 2.62 -4.95 2.40
C TYR A 370 3.93 -4.14 2.45
N ALA A 371 4.51 -3.83 1.29
CA ALA A 371 5.81 -3.14 1.23
C ALA A 371 5.74 -1.74 1.88
N ASN A 372 4.74 -0.93 1.56
CA ASN A 372 4.60 0.42 2.14
C ASN A 372 4.22 0.39 3.62
N THR A 373 3.39 -0.58 4.06
CA THR A 373 3.11 -0.75 5.50
C THR A 373 4.39 -1.09 6.24
N VAL A 374 5.23 -1.99 5.70
CA VAL A 374 6.57 -2.27 6.28
C VAL A 374 7.43 -1.01 6.33
N GLY A 375 7.48 -0.22 5.25
CA GLY A 375 8.20 1.05 5.24
C GLY A 375 7.76 2.02 6.34
N LYS A 376 6.44 2.19 6.50
CA LYS A 376 5.87 3.05 7.55
C LYS A 376 6.14 2.49 8.95
N ARG A 377 6.09 1.17 9.12
CA ARG A 377 6.43 0.50 10.38
C ARG A 377 7.90 0.67 10.76
N ILE A 378 8.83 0.59 9.80
CA ILE A 378 10.25 0.90 10.02
C ILE A 378 10.40 2.35 10.52
N ALA A 379 9.73 3.31 9.87
CA ALA A 379 9.72 4.71 10.27
C ALA A 379 9.16 4.96 11.69
N LEU A 380 8.29 4.07 12.16
CA LEU A 380 7.65 4.12 13.48
C LEU A 380 8.36 3.25 14.54
N GLY A 381 9.49 2.61 14.21
CA GLY A 381 10.19 1.72 15.15
C GLY A 381 9.40 0.43 15.47
N LYS A 382 8.54 -0.05 14.56
CA LYS A 382 7.67 -1.23 14.75
C LYS A 382 8.07 -2.42 13.86
N PRO A 383 9.21 -3.07 14.13
CA PRO A 383 9.82 -4.03 13.20
C PRO A 383 9.07 -5.37 13.09
N GLN A 384 8.15 -5.69 14.01
CA GLN A 384 7.52 -7.00 14.04
C GLN A 384 6.52 -7.16 12.88
N VAL A 385 6.97 -7.80 11.81
CA VAL A 385 6.17 -8.16 10.63
C VAL A 385 6.41 -9.63 10.34
N LEU A 386 5.35 -10.44 10.41
CA LEU A 386 5.43 -11.90 10.27
C LEU A 386 4.80 -12.32 8.95
N VAL A 387 5.58 -12.95 8.09
CA VAL A 387 5.10 -13.45 6.80
C VAL A 387 4.64 -14.90 6.99
N PRO A 388 3.36 -15.22 6.69
CA PRO A 388 2.86 -16.58 6.83
C PRO A 388 3.66 -17.57 5.99
N ALA A 389 3.80 -18.79 6.50
CA ALA A 389 4.39 -19.93 5.82
C ALA A 389 3.85 -21.23 6.44
N GLU A 390 4.01 -22.35 5.73
CA GLU A 390 3.70 -23.65 6.30
C GLU A 390 4.74 -24.01 7.38
N ILE A 391 4.28 -24.50 8.53
CA ILE A 391 5.12 -24.91 9.66
C ILE A 391 4.92 -26.41 9.88
N SER A 392 5.86 -27.22 9.38
CA SER A 392 5.76 -28.69 9.36
C SER A 392 6.53 -29.40 10.50
N GLY A 393 7.13 -28.67 11.45
CA GLY A 393 7.90 -29.25 12.58
C GLY A 393 8.10 -28.32 13.79
N THR A 394 8.74 -28.81 14.85
CA THR A 394 8.97 -28.10 16.13
C THR A 394 10.36 -27.43 16.25
N SER A 395 11.11 -27.36 15.15
CA SER A 395 12.50 -26.86 15.13
C SER A 395 12.63 -25.41 14.65
N GLY A 396 11.54 -24.77 14.20
CA GLY A 396 11.56 -23.39 13.71
C GLY A 396 11.74 -22.38 14.85
N LEU A 397 12.42 -21.28 14.55
CA LEU A 397 12.49 -20.10 15.39
C LEU A 397 11.48 -19.06 14.90
N SER A 398 10.89 -18.29 15.81
CA SER A 398 9.95 -17.21 15.45
C SER A 398 10.59 -16.18 14.52
N THR A 399 11.92 -16.03 14.60
CA THR A 399 12.75 -15.20 13.72
C THR A 399 12.74 -15.63 12.26
N ASP A 400 12.47 -16.90 11.97
CA ASP A 400 12.47 -17.46 10.60
C ASP A 400 11.31 -16.90 9.76
N TYR A 401 10.27 -16.43 10.44
CA TYR A 401 9.06 -15.90 9.82
C TYR A 401 9.01 -14.36 9.82
N ILE A 402 10.06 -13.70 10.32
CA ILE A 402 10.19 -12.24 10.20
C ILE A 402 10.36 -11.87 8.73
N SER A 403 9.61 -10.86 8.29
CA SER A 403 9.68 -10.30 6.95
C SER A 403 11.14 -10.14 6.47
N PRO A 404 11.48 -10.61 5.25
CA PRO A 404 12.80 -10.38 4.67
C PRO A 404 13.19 -8.91 4.58
N TYR A 405 12.19 -8.00 4.51
CA TYR A 405 12.43 -6.56 4.57
C TYR A 405 13.06 -6.13 5.89
N ILE A 406 12.65 -6.74 6.99
CA ILE A 406 13.12 -6.45 8.34
C ILE A 406 14.39 -7.24 8.66
N SER A 407 14.34 -8.57 8.52
CA SER A 407 15.45 -9.45 8.94
C SER A 407 16.73 -9.20 8.15
N LYS A 408 16.62 -8.86 6.85
CA LYS A 408 17.78 -8.52 5.99
C LYS A 408 18.03 -7.02 5.89
N LYS A 409 17.26 -6.18 6.60
CA LYS A 409 17.29 -4.71 6.50
C LYS A 409 17.34 -4.19 5.05
N ASN A 410 16.60 -4.82 4.14
CA ASN A 410 16.72 -4.56 2.70
C ASN A 410 15.59 -3.69 2.14
N HIS A 411 14.68 -3.18 2.98
CA HIS A 411 13.68 -2.19 2.57
C HIS A 411 14.30 -0.81 2.37
N LEU A 412 13.80 -0.02 1.41
CA LEU A 412 14.25 1.36 1.13
C LEU A 412 14.17 2.27 2.36
N ALA A 413 13.19 2.09 3.24
CA ALA A 413 13.09 2.87 4.47
C ALA A 413 14.40 2.88 5.30
N TYR A 414 15.16 1.77 5.32
CA TYR A 414 16.43 1.72 6.06
C TYR A 414 17.53 2.64 5.51
N SER A 415 17.41 3.17 4.29
CA SER A 415 18.31 4.22 3.81
C SER A 415 17.84 5.63 4.16
N CYS A 416 16.63 5.76 4.71
CA CYS A 416 16.05 7.03 5.12
C CYS A 416 16.15 7.29 6.63
N PHE A 417 16.42 6.26 7.43
CA PHE A 417 16.49 6.36 8.88
C PHE A 417 17.85 5.91 9.44
N CYS A 418 18.36 6.73 10.36
CA CYS A 418 19.65 6.70 11.05
C CYS A 418 19.38 6.62 12.56
#